data_AF-A0A8S1J133-F1
#
_entry.id   AF-A0A8S1J133-F1
#
_cell.length_a   1.000
_cell.length_b   1.000
_cell.length_c   1.000
_cell.angle_alpha   90.00
_cell.angle_beta   90.00
_cell.angle_gamma   90.00
#
_symmetry.space_group_name_H-M   'P 1'
#
loop_
_entity.id
_entity.type
_entity.pdbx_description
1 polymer ?
#
loop_
_entity_poly.entity_id
_entity_poly.type
_entity_poly.pdbx_seq_one_letter_code
_entity_poly.pdbx_strand_id
1 'polypeptide(L)'
;MKIGPQASEWMALAMADSDEEELALGSLEALNKVSNAAIRVMLRDDVQELVDLQEQLNAIGEHFTNEGDMKSATYVFVLLQLTEHVYPKLAATLDGSYKEAFEKIFFMLEDSGWQLKKEGEEDEEGDEVAIDDSPPPPTSYFS
;
A
#
# COMPACT_ATOMS: atom_id res chain seq x y z
N MET A 1 -45.80 24.27 -26.26
CA MET A 1 -44.35 24.58 -26.34
C MET A 1 -43.72 24.11 -25.04
N LYS A 2 -42.87 23.07 -25.09
CA LYS A 2 -42.15 22.58 -23.90
C LYS A 2 -40.92 23.46 -23.74
N ILE A 3 -40.86 24.18 -22.63
CA ILE A 3 -39.73 25.04 -22.25
C ILE A 3 -38.54 24.10 -22.04
N GLY A 4 -37.44 24.34 -22.74
CA GLY A 4 -36.21 23.55 -22.62
C GLY A 4 -35.63 23.62 -21.20
N PRO A 5 -34.80 22.64 -20.81
CA PRO A 5 -34.21 22.59 -19.47
C PRO A 5 -33.53 23.91 -19.14
N GLN A 6 -33.86 24.44 -17.96
CA GLN A 6 -33.50 25.79 -17.54
C GLN A 6 -31.97 25.91 -17.42
N ALA A 7 -31.41 27.06 -17.80
CA ALA A 7 -29.98 27.34 -17.72
C ALA A 7 -29.36 27.09 -16.33
N SER A 8 -30.18 27.06 -15.28
CA SER A 8 -29.83 26.69 -13.90
C SER A 8 -29.40 25.22 -13.73
N GLU A 9 -29.95 24.27 -14.50
CA GLU A 9 -29.53 22.86 -14.44
C GLU A 9 -28.15 22.64 -15.04
N TRP A 10 -27.82 23.35 -16.12
CA TRP A 10 -26.50 23.30 -16.75
C TRP A 10 -25.43 23.96 -15.89
N MET A 11 -25.78 25.04 -15.19
CA MET A 11 -24.87 25.74 -14.29
C MET A 11 -24.60 24.95 -13.01
N ALA A 12 -25.61 24.23 -12.49
CA ALA A 12 -25.43 23.32 -11.36
C ALA A 12 -24.57 22.10 -11.71
N LEU A 13 -24.71 21.53 -12.92
CA LEU A 13 -23.86 20.42 -13.38
C LEU A 13 -22.40 20.86 -13.55
N ALA A 14 -22.17 22.04 -14.15
CA ALA A 14 -20.82 22.55 -14.38
C ALA A 14 -20.11 22.98 -13.08
N MET A 15 -20.85 23.40 -12.05
CA MET A 15 -20.27 23.70 -10.74
C MET A 15 -19.98 22.42 -9.94
N ALA A 16 -20.82 21.38 -10.05
CA ALA A 16 -20.56 20.08 -9.44
C ALA A 16 -19.31 19.40 -10.03
N ASP A 17 -19.12 19.44 -11.36
CA ASP A 17 -17.91 18.91 -12.01
C ASP A 17 -16.65 19.69 -11.60
N SER A 18 -16.74 21.01 -11.44
CA SER A 18 -15.56 21.85 -11.15
C SER A 18 -15.05 21.71 -9.71
N ASP A 19 -15.97 21.59 -8.74
CA ASP A 19 -15.58 21.38 -7.34
C ASP A 19 -15.01 19.96 -7.12
N GLU A 20 -15.56 18.96 -7.82
CA GLU A 20 -15.10 17.57 -7.77
C GLU A 20 -13.72 17.40 -8.44
N GLU A 21 -13.44 18.13 -9.53
CA GLU A 21 -12.15 18.10 -10.23
C GLU A 21 -11.04 18.88 -9.48
N GLU A 22 -11.37 19.99 -8.82
CA GLU A 22 -10.41 20.74 -7.97
C GLU A 22 -10.08 19.98 -6.67
N LEU A 23 -11.07 19.33 -6.05
CA LEU A 23 -10.86 18.40 -4.93
C LEU A 23 -10.03 17.19 -5.37
N ALA A 24 -10.33 16.61 -6.54
CA ALA A 24 -9.55 15.50 -7.08
C ALA A 24 -8.08 15.89 -7.36
N LEU A 25 -7.82 17.10 -7.85
CA LEU A 25 -6.44 17.60 -8.03
C LEU A 25 -5.68 17.74 -6.71
N GLY A 26 -6.34 18.27 -5.67
CA GLY A 26 -5.76 18.39 -4.32
C GLY A 26 -5.45 17.03 -3.70
N SER A 27 -6.39 16.09 -3.83
CA SER A 27 -6.25 14.71 -3.37
C SER A 27 -5.10 13.98 -4.09
N LEU A 28 -4.95 14.18 -5.39
CA LEU A 28 -3.92 13.51 -6.19
C LEU A 28 -2.51 14.04 -5.87
N GLU A 29 -2.36 15.34 -5.61
CA GLU A 29 -1.10 15.91 -5.14
C GLU A 29 -0.72 15.40 -3.75
N ALA A 30 -1.70 15.31 -2.84
CA ALA A 30 -1.50 14.75 -1.50
C ALA A 30 -1.05 13.27 -1.57
N LEU A 31 -1.73 12.46 -2.38
CA LEU A 31 -1.38 11.05 -2.58
C LEU A 31 0.02 10.87 -3.18
N ASN A 32 0.42 11.73 -4.13
CA ASN A 32 1.77 11.68 -4.70
C ASN A 32 2.85 12.03 -3.66
N LYS A 33 2.61 13.05 -2.83
CA LYS A 33 3.54 13.39 -1.73
C LYS A 33 3.70 12.23 -0.75
N VAL A 34 2.58 11.64 -0.34
CA VAL A 34 2.55 10.49 0.58
C VAL A 34 3.24 9.27 -0.02
N SER A 35 3.00 8.97 -1.31
CA SER A 35 3.65 7.86 -2.02
C SER A 35 5.17 8.03 -2.05
N ASN A 36 5.66 9.23 -2.36
CA ASN A 36 7.10 9.51 -2.35
C ASN A 36 7.71 9.44 -0.96
N ALA A 37 6.98 9.91 0.07
CA ALA A 37 7.42 9.77 1.45
C ALA A 37 7.52 8.28 1.83
N ALA A 38 6.51 7.49 1.46
CA ALA A 38 6.46 6.06 1.74
C ALA A 38 7.64 5.31 1.13
N ILE A 39 7.94 5.55 -0.15
CA ILE A 39 9.13 4.97 -0.81
C ILE A 39 10.41 5.36 -0.05
N ARG A 40 10.61 6.65 0.23
CA ARG A 40 11.86 7.11 0.87
C ARG A 40 12.08 6.48 2.24
N VAL A 41 11.03 6.36 3.02
CA VAL A 41 11.10 5.81 4.38
C VAL A 41 11.34 4.30 4.33
N MET A 42 10.60 3.56 3.49
CA MET A 42 10.83 2.12 3.27
C MET A 42 12.26 1.83 2.78
N LEU A 43 12.82 2.68 1.92
CA LEU A 43 14.20 2.52 1.42
C LEU A 43 15.30 2.92 2.42
N ARG A 44 14.96 3.65 3.50
CA ARG A 44 15.92 4.16 4.49
C ARG A 44 16.07 3.27 5.72
N ASP A 45 15.14 2.33 5.94
CA ASP A 45 15.06 1.51 7.15
C ASP A 45 15.05 2.32 8.47
N ASP A 46 14.57 3.58 8.43
CA ASP A 46 14.38 4.38 9.65
C ASP A 46 13.03 4.03 10.28
N VAL A 47 13.10 3.24 11.35
CA VAL A 47 11.92 2.74 12.09
C VAL A 47 11.06 3.88 12.65
N GLN A 48 11.67 4.99 13.07
CA GLN A 48 10.90 6.12 13.61
C GLN A 48 10.15 6.84 12.50
N GLU A 49 10.82 7.12 11.37
CA GLU A 49 10.15 7.71 10.21
C GLU A 49 9.06 6.78 9.65
N LEU A 50 9.22 5.45 9.76
CA LEU A 50 8.22 4.46 9.35
C LEU A 50 6.95 4.51 10.21
N VAL A 51 7.09 4.60 11.53
CA VAL A 51 5.95 4.75 12.44
C VAL A 51 5.21 6.07 12.19
N ASP A 52 5.96 7.18 12.08
CA ASP A 52 5.38 8.49 11.81
C ASP A 52 4.63 8.53 10.46
N LEU A 53 5.13 7.80 9.47
CA LEU A 53 4.47 7.63 8.17
C LEU A 53 3.19 6.78 8.28
N GLN A 54 3.21 5.68 9.04
CA GLN A 54 2.04 4.83 9.24
C GLN A 54 0.89 5.60 9.91
N GLU A 55 1.19 6.43 10.90
CA GLU A 55 0.20 7.31 11.52
C GLU A 55 -0.40 8.30 10.51
N GLN A 56 0.44 8.89 9.64
CA GLN A 56 -0.01 9.79 8.58
C GLN A 56 -0.88 9.06 7.55
N LEU A 57 -0.48 7.86 7.12
CA LEU A 57 -1.26 7.03 6.19
C LEU A 57 -2.62 6.68 6.77
N ASN A 58 -2.70 6.33 8.06
CA ASN A 58 -3.97 6.08 8.73
C ASN A 58 -4.87 7.32 8.75
N ALA A 59 -4.33 8.48 9.14
CA ALA A 59 -5.10 9.73 9.18
C ALA A 59 -5.64 10.12 7.79
N ILE A 60 -4.84 9.94 6.74
CA ILE A 60 -5.21 10.24 5.36
C ILE A 60 -6.24 9.23 4.83
N GLY A 61 -6.09 7.95 5.16
CA GLY A 61 -7.06 6.92 4.80
C GLY A 61 -8.42 7.16 5.46
N GLU A 62 -8.43 7.53 6.74
CA GLU A 62 -9.65 7.93 7.45
C GLU A 62 -10.30 9.17 6.82
N HIS A 63 -9.49 10.17 6.44
CA HIS A 63 -9.98 11.36 5.75
C HIS A 63 -10.71 11.01 4.45
N PHE A 64 -10.09 10.25 3.55
CA PHE A 64 -10.73 9.84 2.30
C PHE A 64 -11.97 8.97 2.51
N THR A 65 -11.95 8.12 3.54
CA THR A 65 -13.13 7.32 3.91
C THR A 65 -14.29 8.21 4.35
N ASN A 66 -14.01 9.26 5.13
CA ASN A 66 -15.02 10.23 5.59
C ASN A 66 -15.56 11.11 4.45
N GLU A 67 -14.74 11.40 3.45
CA GLU A 67 -15.14 12.13 2.23
C GLU A 67 -15.90 11.24 1.23
N GLY A 68 -15.91 9.92 1.42
CA GLY A 68 -16.55 8.96 0.52
C GLY A 68 -15.71 8.56 -0.70
N ASP A 69 -14.45 9.03 -0.78
CA ASP A 69 -13.51 8.62 -1.82
C ASP A 69 -12.85 7.28 -1.45
N MET A 70 -13.61 6.21 -1.69
CA MET A 70 -13.17 4.85 -1.41
C MET A 70 -11.97 4.42 -2.26
N LYS A 71 -11.76 5.01 -3.45
CA LYS A 71 -10.62 4.65 -4.31
C LYS A 71 -9.31 5.15 -3.72
N SER A 72 -9.26 6.43 -3.35
CA SER A 72 -8.11 7.03 -2.69
C SER A 72 -7.85 6.39 -1.33
N ALA A 73 -8.89 6.12 -0.53
CA ALA A 73 -8.76 5.40 0.72
C ALA A 73 -8.16 4.00 0.54
N THR A 74 -8.62 3.25 -0.47
CA THR A 74 -8.09 1.92 -0.79
C THR A 74 -6.61 1.98 -1.19
N TYR A 75 -6.23 2.98 -1.98
CA TYR A 75 -4.84 3.18 -2.37
C TYR A 75 -3.94 3.49 -1.16
N VAL A 76 -4.39 4.33 -0.24
CA VAL A 76 -3.66 4.65 0.99
C VAL A 76 -3.52 3.42 1.89
N PHE A 77 -4.58 2.61 2.00
CA PHE A 77 -4.54 1.36 2.75
C PHE A 77 -3.56 0.35 2.13
N VAL A 78 -3.47 0.28 0.79
CA VAL A 78 -2.47 -0.51 0.08
C VAL A 78 -1.05 -0.05 0.42
N LEU A 79 -0.79 1.26 0.45
CA LEU A 79 0.51 1.80 0.85
C LEU A 79 0.85 1.45 2.31
N LEU A 80 -0.14 1.51 3.21
CA LEU A 80 0.04 1.14 4.61
C LEU A 80 0.51 -0.32 4.73
N GLN A 81 -0.16 -1.26 4.05
CA GLN A 81 0.23 -2.67 4.08
C GLN A 81 1.66 -2.90 3.55
N LEU A 82 2.09 -2.14 2.53
CA LEU A 82 3.47 -2.21 2.04
C LEU A 82 4.50 -1.81 3.12
N THR A 83 4.20 -0.80 3.94
CA THR A 83 5.07 -0.40 5.07
C THR A 83 5.15 -1.46 6.17
N GLU A 84 4.16 -2.34 6.25
CA GLU A 84 4.11 -3.46 7.20
C GLU A 84 4.76 -4.74 6.64
N HIS A 85 5.47 -4.64 5.51
CA HIS A 85 6.01 -5.78 4.78
C HIS A 85 4.94 -6.79 4.31
N VAL A 86 3.71 -6.32 4.07
CA VAL A 86 2.60 -7.18 3.62
C VAL A 86 2.26 -6.89 2.17
N TYR A 87 2.14 -7.94 1.36
CA TYR A 87 1.61 -7.82 0.01
C TYR A 87 0.09 -7.63 0.06
N PRO A 88 -0.43 -6.47 -0.40
CA PRO A 88 -1.83 -6.13 -0.22
C PRO A 88 -2.74 -6.86 -1.20
N LYS A 89 -3.72 -7.64 -0.71
CA LYS A 89 -4.73 -8.29 -1.56
C LYS A 89 -5.59 -7.27 -2.32
N LEU A 90 -5.85 -6.12 -1.70
CA LEU A 90 -6.60 -5.03 -2.29
C LEU A 90 -5.88 -4.36 -3.47
N ALA A 91 -4.58 -4.60 -3.66
CA ALA A 91 -3.89 -4.12 -4.86
C ALA A 91 -4.53 -4.63 -6.16
N ALA A 92 -5.14 -5.82 -6.14
CA ALA A 92 -5.86 -6.37 -7.29
C ALA A 92 -7.12 -5.56 -7.66
N THR A 93 -7.63 -4.76 -6.73
CA THR A 93 -8.82 -3.91 -6.92
C THR A 93 -8.49 -2.51 -7.45
N LEU A 94 -7.20 -2.12 -7.43
CA LEU A 94 -6.75 -0.85 -7.96
C LEU A 94 -6.89 -0.80 -9.48
N ASP A 95 -7.33 0.34 -10.00
CA ASP A 95 -7.47 0.61 -11.42
C ASP A 95 -6.82 1.95 -11.81
N GLY A 96 -6.57 2.11 -13.12
CA GLY A 96 -6.04 3.35 -13.68
C GLY A 96 -4.70 3.79 -13.09
N SER A 97 -4.60 5.08 -12.76
CA SER A 97 -3.38 5.72 -12.24
C SER A 97 -2.90 5.13 -10.91
N TYR A 98 -3.82 4.67 -10.05
CA TYR A 98 -3.48 4.06 -8.76
C TYR A 98 -2.76 2.73 -8.92
N LYS A 99 -3.21 1.92 -9.88
CA LYS A 99 -2.56 0.65 -10.21
C LYS A 99 -1.16 0.88 -10.77
N GLU A 100 -1.02 1.80 -11.72
CA GLU A 100 0.29 2.15 -12.29
C GLU A 100 1.26 2.68 -11.23
N ALA A 101 0.76 3.50 -10.29
CA ALA A 101 1.56 4.00 -9.19
C ALA A 101 1.99 2.87 -8.25
N PHE A 102 1.08 1.97 -7.89
CA PHE A 102 1.39 0.79 -7.08
C PHE A 102 2.45 -0.10 -7.75
N GLU A 103 2.30 -0.44 -9.03
CA GLU A 103 3.26 -1.31 -9.74
C GLU A 103 4.66 -0.69 -9.77
N LYS A 104 4.78 0.63 -9.94
CA LYS A 104 6.06 1.34 -9.88
C LYS A 104 6.69 1.28 -8.49
N ILE A 105 5.90 1.51 -7.44
CA ILE A 105 6.37 1.43 -6.05
C ILE A 105 6.81 0.02 -5.73
N PHE A 106 6.00 -0.97 -6.07
CA PHE A 106 6.29 -2.38 -5.85
C PHE A 106 7.61 -2.79 -6.52
N PHE A 107 7.81 -2.42 -7.79
CA PHE A 107 9.06 -2.73 -8.49
C PHE A 107 10.29 -2.08 -7.82
N MET A 108 10.16 -0.84 -7.35
CA MET A 108 11.24 -0.16 -6.61
C MET A 108 11.53 -0.85 -5.27
N LEU A 109 10.50 -1.32 -4.57
CA LEU A 109 10.64 -2.05 -3.32
C LEU A 109 11.31 -3.42 -3.53
N GLU A 110 10.89 -4.19 -4.53
CA GLU A 110 11.54 -5.47 -4.86
C GLU A 110 13.03 -5.29 -5.20
N ASP A 111 13.37 -4.28 -6.02
CA ASP A 111 14.77 -4.00 -6.41
C ASP A 111 15.64 -3.58 -5.20
N SER A 112 15.02 -2.93 -4.22
CA SER A 112 15.70 -2.53 -2.98
C SER A 112 15.92 -3.66 -1.97
N GLY A 113 15.31 -4.83 -2.20
CA GLY A 113 15.36 -5.96 -1.28
C GLY A 113 14.27 -5.95 -0.20
N TRP A 114 13.29 -5.05 -0.27
CA TRP A 114 12.15 -5.00 0.64
C TRP A 114 11.26 -6.25 0.46
N GLN A 115 11.39 -7.21 1.38
CA GLN A 115 10.66 -8.48 1.30
C GLN A 115 9.20 -8.27 1.74
N LEU A 116 8.26 -8.59 0.85
CA LEU A 116 6.83 -8.54 1.13
C LEU A 116 6.31 -9.97 1.38
N LYS A 117 5.64 -10.17 2.51
CA LYS A 117 4.95 -11.42 2.87
C LYS A 117 3.55 -11.42 2.29
N LYS A 118 3.09 -12.53 1.70
CA LYS A 118 1.68 -12.60 1.27
C LYS A 118 0.79 -12.68 2.50
N GLU A 119 -0.27 -11.89 2.52
CA GLU A 119 -1.26 -11.89 3.60
C GLU A 119 -1.93 -13.29 3.70
N GLY A 120 -1.48 -14.11 4.66
CA GLY A 120 -1.94 -15.49 4.86
C GLY A 120 -0.89 -16.58 4.62
N GLU A 121 0.33 -16.23 4.21
CA GLU A 121 1.50 -17.08 4.49
C GLU A 121 1.84 -16.86 5.97
N GLU A 122 1.29 -17.70 6.84
CA GLU A 122 1.91 -17.94 8.14
C GLU A 122 3.36 -18.28 7.86
N ASP A 123 4.30 -17.55 8.47
CA ASP A 123 5.68 -17.99 8.51
C ASP A 123 5.63 -19.46 8.96
N GLU A 124 6.06 -20.40 8.12
CA GLU A 124 6.48 -21.72 8.58
C GLU A 124 7.74 -21.49 9.44
N GLU A 125 7.52 -20.95 10.63
CA GLU A 125 8.48 -20.87 11.70
C GLU A 125 8.58 -22.28 12.28
N GLY A 126 9.50 -23.05 11.72
CA GLY A 126 9.96 -24.31 12.29
C GLY A 126 9.97 -25.46 11.28
N ASP A 127 11.09 -25.63 10.60
CA ASP A 127 11.59 -26.99 10.42
C ASP A 127 13.02 -27.09 10.95
N GLU A 128 13.25 -28.19 11.63
CA GLU A 128 14.16 -28.34 12.75
C GLU A 128 15.63 -28.23 12.34
N VAL A 129 16.44 -27.53 13.15
CA VAL A 129 17.87 -27.78 13.17
C VAL A 129 18.05 -29.19 13.73
N ALA A 130 18.08 -30.19 12.85
CA ALA A 130 18.49 -31.54 13.19
C ALA A 130 19.96 -31.49 13.61
N ILE A 131 20.20 -31.16 14.88
CA ILE A 131 21.46 -31.49 15.54
C ILE A 131 21.42 -33.00 15.69
N ASP A 132 21.97 -33.67 14.68
CA ASP A 132 22.28 -35.09 14.67
C ASP A 132 23.28 -35.38 15.80
N ASP A 133 22.79 -35.47 17.03
CA ASP A 133 23.50 -35.98 18.22
C ASP A 133 23.55 -37.52 18.17
N SER A 134 23.83 -38.07 16.99
CA SER A 134 24.09 -39.49 16.83
C SER A 134 25.56 -39.74 17.19
N PRO A 135 25.85 -40.46 18.28
CA PRO A 135 27.22 -40.75 18.65
C PRO A 135 27.88 -41.54 17.50
N PRO A 136 29.14 -41.24 17.14
CA PRO A 136 29.83 -41.97 16.10
C PRO A 136 29.89 -43.46 16.46
N PRO A 137 29.75 -44.37 15.47
CA PRO A 137 29.78 -45.80 15.76
C PRO A 137 31.11 -46.17 16.41
N PRO A 138 31.12 -47.13 17.35
CA PRO A 138 32.33 -47.54 18.03
C PRO A 138 33.35 -48.02 16.99
N THR A 139 34.52 -47.38 16.99
CA THR A 139 35.68 -47.80 16.22
C THR A 139 36.04 -49.22 16.63
N SER A 140 35.73 -50.18 15.77
CA SER A 140 36.17 -51.56 15.93
C SER A 140 37.67 -51.61 15.70
N TYR A 141 38.44 -51.45 16.78
CA TYR A 141 39.84 -51.84 16.80
C TYR A 141 39.90 -53.37 16.80
N PHE A 142 39.97 -53.98 15.62
CA PHE A 142 40.49 -55.33 15.51
C PHE A 142 42.01 -55.26 15.45
N SER A 143 42.63 -55.83 16.49
CA SER A 143 44.04 -56.20 16.55
C SER A 143 44.34 -57.42 15.68
#